data_AF-A0A7S1LMQ5-F1
#
_entry.id   AF-A0A7S1LMQ5-F1
#
_cell.length_a   1.000
_cell.length_b   1.000
_cell.length_c   1.000
_cell.angle_alpha   90.00
_cell.angle_beta   90.00
_cell.angle_gamma   90.00
#
_symmetry.space_group_name_H-M   'P 1'
#
loop_
_entity.id
_entity.type
_entity.pdbx_description
1 polymer ?
#
loop_
_entity_poly.entity_id
_entity_poly.type
_entity_poly.pdbx_seq_one_letter_code
_entity_poly.pdbx_strand_id
1 'polypeptide(L)'
;PAKRPTMEAVLLRLTALAGTQAPKTTFSMLSPSDAEYAELHRLVVGGRLAEHGIRINVLGIQKVDNPVQNAALEASTKRLGSRSSRRRLLHGTANAEEVAKTRFRLPETKNDSGEYVRAGTALRLQHGAAIYLTSAASKAAQFVFASSEGRSPLGTIIVVDTELGNTREMKDPDPKLDNRTISLTAKHNSVFCPRDDGDSYMVYDPAQTAVRYLVFFRTTRLASVESVLRSVRTNGCERAPAQVQRPANAEEFSAAKAHLLQRRDQYFVALPAAECYEHLSTISVFCRNWPSHSAVRN
;
A
#
# COMPACT_ATOMS: atom_id res chain seq x y z
N PRO A 1 -12.58 5.18 -53.48
CA PRO A 1 -13.45 4.20 -52.77
C PRO A 1 -12.65 2.99 -52.26
N ALA A 2 -12.49 2.85 -50.93
CA ALA A 2 -11.84 1.69 -50.34
C ALA A 2 -12.71 0.43 -50.55
N LYS A 3 -12.16 -0.60 -51.19
CA LYS A 3 -12.84 -1.89 -51.39
C LYS A 3 -13.20 -2.49 -50.02
N ARG A 4 -14.47 -2.80 -49.81
CA ARG A 4 -14.92 -3.51 -48.59
C ARG A 4 -14.21 -4.87 -48.52
N PRO A 5 -13.66 -5.26 -47.36
CA PRO A 5 -13.04 -6.57 -47.21
C PRO A 5 -14.06 -7.67 -47.48
N THR A 6 -13.64 -8.72 -48.17
CA THR A 6 -14.48 -9.89 -48.43
C THR A 6 -14.75 -10.64 -47.13
N MET A 7 -15.91 -11.28 -47.06
CA MET A 7 -16.36 -12.08 -45.92
C MET A 7 -15.34 -13.17 -45.54
N GLU A 8 -14.66 -13.76 -46.53
CA GLU A 8 -13.53 -14.68 -46.34
C GLU A 8 -12.31 -14.02 -45.67
N ALA A 9 -11.96 -12.79 -46.03
CA ALA A 9 -10.84 -12.09 -45.40
C ALA A 9 -11.14 -11.72 -43.93
N VAL A 10 -12.41 -11.51 -43.60
CA VAL A 10 -12.88 -11.32 -42.21
C VAL A 10 -12.79 -12.63 -41.44
N LEU A 11 -13.28 -13.72 -42.02
CA LEU A 11 -13.22 -15.06 -41.43
C LEU A 11 -11.78 -15.52 -41.20
N LEU A 12 -10.89 -15.40 -42.18
CA LEU A 12 -9.47 -15.73 -42.03
C LEU A 12 -8.77 -14.94 -40.91
N ARG A 13 -9.10 -13.66 -40.74
CA ARG A 13 -8.60 -12.86 -39.60
C ARG A 13 -9.14 -13.33 -38.27
N LEU A 14 -10.43 -13.69 -38.20
CA LEU A 14 -11.04 -14.20 -36.97
C LEU A 14 -10.50 -15.58 -36.61
N THR A 15 -10.25 -16.46 -37.58
CA THR A 15 -9.63 -17.78 -37.35
C THR A 15 -8.15 -17.67 -36.96
N ALA A 16 -7.41 -16.71 -37.54
CA ALA A 16 -6.04 -16.41 -37.12
C ALA A 16 -5.96 -15.84 -35.68
N LEU A 17 -6.99 -15.10 -35.25
CA LEU A 17 -7.13 -14.63 -33.86
C LEU A 17 -7.60 -15.74 -32.90
N ALA A 18 -8.33 -16.73 -33.38
CA ALA A 18 -8.80 -17.86 -32.58
C ALA A 18 -7.72 -18.92 -32.30
N GLY A 19 -6.66 -18.97 -33.12
CA GLY A 19 -5.54 -19.91 -32.97
C GLY A 19 -4.42 -19.46 -32.03
N THR A 20 -4.40 -18.19 -31.62
CA THR A 20 -3.46 -17.70 -30.60
C THR A 20 -4.05 -17.96 -29.22
N GLN A 21 -3.54 -18.95 -28.48
CA GLN A 21 -3.80 -19.03 -27.04
C GLN A 21 -3.58 -17.63 -26.44
N ALA A 22 -4.60 -17.10 -25.78
CA ALA A 22 -4.51 -15.80 -25.13
C ALA A 22 -3.26 -15.79 -24.25
N PRO A 23 -2.40 -14.76 -24.37
CA PRO A 23 -1.09 -14.80 -23.74
C PRO A 23 -1.26 -14.87 -22.21
N LYS A 24 -0.73 -15.93 -21.61
CA LYS A 24 -0.97 -16.32 -20.22
C LYS A 24 -0.09 -15.51 -19.27
N THR A 25 -0.66 -15.05 -18.16
CA THR A 25 0.10 -14.42 -17.07
C THR A 25 1.11 -15.41 -16.49
N THR A 26 2.36 -14.99 -16.36
CA THR A 26 3.43 -15.79 -15.76
C THR A 26 3.89 -15.19 -14.44
N PHE A 27 4.44 -16.05 -13.59
CA PHE A 27 4.90 -15.72 -12.25
C PHE A 27 6.29 -16.30 -12.02
N SER A 28 7.23 -15.49 -11.54
CA SER A 28 8.57 -15.95 -11.20
C SER A 28 9.02 -15.36 -9.86
N MET A 29 9.65 -16.17 -9.02
CA MET A 29 10.21 -15.69 -7.75
C MET A 29 11.51 -14.94 -8.02
N LEU A 30 11.66 -13.77 -7.41
CA LEU A 30 12.92 -13.03 -7.41
C LEU A 30 13.85 -13.61 -6.34
N SER A 31 15.13 -13.71 -6.67
CA SER A 31 16.17 -14.09 -5.70
C SER A 31 16.50 -12.89 -4.81
N PRO A 32 16.74 -13.08 -3.50
CA PRO A 32 17.25 -12.00 -2.63
C PRO A 32 18.58 -11.38 -3.10
N SER A 33 19.35 -12.07 -3.94
CA SER A 33 20.57 -11.55 -4.55
C SER A 33 20.31 -10.60 -5.73
N ASP A 34 19.10 -10.55 -6.26
CA ASP A 34 18.77 -9.74 -7.43
C ASP A 34 18.67 -8.26 -7.04
N ALA A 35 19.26 -7.38 -7.86
CA ALA A 35 19.15 -5.93 -7.65
C ALA A 35 17.69 -5.45 -7.63
N GLU A 36 16.84 -6.06 -8.47
CA GLU A 36 15.39 -5.82 -8.53
C GLU A 36 14.71 -6.19 -7.20
N TYR A 37 15.12 -7.29 -6.56
CA TYR A 37 14.62 -7.65 -5.23
C TYR A 37 15.00 -6.58 -4.19
N ALA A 38 16.26 -6.15 -4.17
CA ALA A 38 16.75 -5.16 -3.21
C ALA A 38 16.04 -3.81 -3.35
N GLU A 39 15.76 -3.36 -4.58
CA GLU A 39 14.98 -2.14 -4.85
C GLU A 39 13.56 -2.26 -4.30
N LEU A 40 12.85 -3.35 -4.62
CA LEU A 40 11.48 -3.57 -4.16
C LEU A 40 11.41 -3.76 -2.65
N HIS A 41 12.39 -4.42 -2.05
CA HIS A 41 12.51 -4.53 -0.61
C HIS A 41 12.65 -3.15 0.04
N ARG A 42 13.50 -2.27 -0.49
CA ARG A 42 13.59 -0.88 0.00
C ARG A 42 12.29 -0.10 -0.20
N LEU A 43 11.61 -0.26 -1.33
CA LEU A 43 10.31 0.39 -1.57
C LEU A 43 9.27 -0.02 -0.51
N VAL A 44 9.25 -1.30 -0.15
CA VAL A 44 8.26 -1.85 0.79
C VAL A 44 8.64 -1.61 2.25
N VAL A 45 9.92 -1.71 2.61
CA VAL A 45 10.38 -1.61 4.01
C VAL A 45 10.83 -0.19 4.36
N GLY A 46 11.43 0.53 3.42
CA GLY A 46 11.97 1.88 3.62
C GLY A 46 10.93 3.01 3.51
N GLY A 47 9.67 2.69 3.22
CA GLY A 47 8.58 3.67 3.29
C GLY A 47 8.38 4.20 4.71
N ARG A 48 7.83 5.41 4.84
CA ARG A 48 7.46 5.98 6.15
C ARG A 48 6.59 4.98 6.92
N LEU A 49 6.93 4.73 8.18
CA LEU A 49 6.10 3.97 9.10
C LEU A 49 4.77 4.72 9.25
N ALA A 50 3.69 4.18 8.67
CA ALA A 50 2.36 4.74 8.85
C ALA A 50 1.90 4.62 10.32
N GLU A 51 0.92 5.44 10.69
CA GLU A 51 0.36 5.73 12.03
C GLU A 51 0.05 4.53 12.95
N HIS A 52 0.10 3.29 12.47
CA HIS A 52 -0.51 2.13 13.14
C HIS A 52 0.49 1.19 13.81
N GLY A 53 1.77 1.58 13.88
CA GLY A 53 2.79 0.81 14.60
C GLY A 53 2.94 -0.62 14.07
N ILE A 54 2.81 -0.83 12.76
CA ILE A 54 3.08 -2.12 12.12
C ILE A 54 4.35 -2.03 11.30
N ARG A 55 5.18 -3.06 11.43
CA ARG A 55 6.36 -3.28 10.61
C ARG A 55 6.09 -4.39 9.61
N ILE A 56 6.45 -4.14 8.35
CA ILE A 56 6.37 -5.12 7.27
C ILE A 56 7.69 -5.89 7.24
N ASN A 57 7.61 -7.22 7.28
CA ASN A 57 8.75 -8.08 7.00
C ASN A 57 8.45 -8.85 5.71
N VAL A 58 9.25 -8.62 4.68
CA VAL A 58 9.11 -9.29 3.38
C VAL A 58 9.54 -10.75 3.54
N LEU A 59 8.72 -11.66 3.03
CA LEU A 59 8.97 -13.10 3.00
C LEU A 59 9.42 -13.56 1.62
N GLY A 60 8.93 -12.91 0.58
CA GLY A 60 9.27 -13.21 -0.80
C GLY A 60 8.64 -12.21 -1.75
N ILE A 61 9.23 -12.09 -2.94
CA ILE A 61 8.76 -11.21 -4.01
C ILE A 61 8.61 -12.05 -5.26
N GLN A 62 7.42 -12.03 -5.85
CA GLN A 62 7.11 -12.69 -7.10
C GLN A 62 6.86 -11.65 -8.16
N LYS A 63 7.62 -11.73 -9.26
CA LYS A 63 7.42 -10.94 -10.46
C LYS A 63 6.22 -11.48 -11.23
N VAL A 64 5.41 -10.56 -11.73
CA VAL A 64 4.21 -10.82 -12.54
C VAL A 64 4.47 -10.28 -13.93
N ASP A 65 4.36 -11.14 -14.93
CA ASP A 65 4.30 -10.72 -16.32
C ASP A 65 2.91 -11.01 -16.89
N ASN A 66 2.12 -9.95 -17.02
CA ASN A 66 0.78 -9.99 -17.59
C ASN A 66 0.73 -9.19 -18.90
N PRO A 67 0.79 -9.84 -20.07
CA PRO A 67 0.88 -9.15 -21.35
C PRO A 67 -0.34 -8.28 -21.66
N VAL A 68 -1.52 -8.62 -21.14
CA VAL A 68 -2.74 -7.83 -21.32
C VAL A 68 -2.65 -6.52 -20.54
N GLN A 69 -2.23 -6.57 -19.28
CA GLN A 69 -2.03 -5.36 -18.47
C GLN A 69 -0.89 -4.50 -19.03
N ASN A 70 0.20 -5.13 -19.50
CA ASN A 70 1.33 -4.45 -20.11
C ASN A 70 0.91 -3.65 -21.35
N ALA A 71 0.15 -4.28 -22.25
CA ALA A 71 -0.35 -3.63 -23.45
C ALA A 71 -1.31 -2.49 -23.12
N ALA A 72 -2.18 -2.65 -22.12
CA ALA A 72 -3.11 -1.61 -21.68
C ALA A 72 -2.36 -0.39 -21.10
N LEU A 73 -1.36 -0.61 -20.24
CA LEU A 73 -0.54 0.45 -19.67
C LEU A 73 0.24 1.20 -20.74
N GLU A 74 0.82 0.48 -21.69
CA GLU A 74 1.56 1.06 -22.81
C GLU A 74 0.63 1.89 -23.73
N ALA A 75 -0.58 1.41 -24.00
CA ALA A 75 -1.59 2.17 -24.73
C ALA A 75 -1.99 3.45 -23.98
N SER A 76 -2.15 3.38 -22.65
CA SER A 76 -2.43 4.55 -21.82
C SER A 76 -1.28 5.56 -21.85
N THR A 77 -0.04 5.08 -21.76
CA THR A 77 1.18 5.90 -21.86
C THR A 77 1.21 6.69 -23.18
N LYS A 78 0.99 6.00 -24.31
CA LYS A 78 0.91 6.61 -25.64
C LYS A 78 -0.22 7.64 -25.75
N ARG A 79 -1.39 7.32 -25.20
CA ARG A 79 -2.56 8.21 -25.18
C ARG A 79 -2.32 9.49 -24.37
N LEU A 80 -1.58 9.39 -23.27
CA LEU A 80 -1.24 10.54 -22.42
C LEU A 80 -0.13 11.41 -23.04
N GLY A 81 0.78 10.80 -23.79
CA GLY A 81 1.85 11.50 -24.51
C GLY A 81 2.76 12.28 -23.56
N SER A 82 2.94 13.57 -23.81
CA SER A 82 3.77 14.45 -22.96
C SER A 82 3.27 14.61 -21.51
N ARG A 83 2.05 14.15 -21.21
CA ARG A 83 1.48 14.15 -19.86
C ARG A 83 1.75 12.85 -19.09
N SER A 84 2.34 11.85 -19.73
CA SER A 84 2.65 10.58 -19.07
C SER A 84 3.56 10.82 -17.86
N SER A 85 3.22 10.16 -16.76
CA SER A 85 3.95 10.25 -15.51
C SER A 85 3.80 8.90 -14.81
N ARG A 86 4.68 7.97 -15.18
CA ARG A 86 4.70 6.64 -14.59
C ARG A 86 5.26 6.69 -13.17
N ARG A 87 4.56 6.05 -12.22
CA ARG A 87 5.04 5.83 -10.85
C ARG A 87 4.83 4.39 -10.44
N ARG A 88 5.73 3.87 -9.62
CA ARG A 88 5.58 2.58 -8.95
C ARG A 88 4.94 2.81 -7.58
N LEU A 89 3.76 2.24 -7.39
CA LEU A 89 2.94 2.43 -6.20
C LEU A 89 2.50 1.08 -5.62
N LEU A 90 2.00 1.11 -4.39
CA LEU A 90 1.60 -0.06 -3.62
C LEU A 90 0.08 -0.12 -3.50
N HIS A 91 -0.46 -1.33 -3.52
CA HIS A 91 -1.87 -1.61 -3.29
C HIS A 91 -2.04 -2.80 -2.34
N GLY A 92 -2.99 -2.69 -1.42
CA GLY A 92 -3.32 -3.77 -0.49
C GLY A 92 -4.71 -4.33 -0.73
N THR A 93 -4.82 -5.65 -0.80
CA THR A 93 -6.08 -6.36 -0.98
C THR A 93 -5.96 -7.82 -0.57
N ALA A 94 -7.08 -8.46 -0.25
CA ALA A 94 -7.15 -9.91 -0.10
C ALA A 94 -7.10 -10.67 -1.43
N ASN A 95 -7.42 -10.03 -2.56
CA ASN A 95 -7.53 -10.70 -3.87
C ASN A 95 -6.31 -10.44 -4.77
N ALA A 96 -5.12 -10.33 -4.18
CA ALA A 96 -3.92 -9.86 -4.89
C ALA A 96 -3.56 -10.70 -6.12
N GLU A 97 -3.68 -12.02 -6.01
CA GLU A 97 -3.37 -12.95 -7.09
C GLU A 97 -4.39 -12.89 -8.24
N GLU A 98 -5.68 -12.71 -7.94
CA GLU A 98 -6.74 -12.56 -8.94
C GLU A 98 -6.50 -11.30 -9.78
N VAL A 99 -6.15 -10.20 -9.12
CA VAL A 99 -5.86 -8.90 -9.76
C VAL A 99 -4.60 -9.01 -10.63
N ALA A 100 -3.58 -9.74 -10.18
CA ALA A 100 -2.38 -10.01 -10.97
C ALA A 100 -2.68 -10.83 -12.25
N LYS A 101 -3.57 -11.82 -12.16
CA LYS A 101 -3.97 -12.65 -13.33
C LYS A 101 -4.86 -11.90 -14.30
N THR A 102 -5.77 -11.08 -13.79
CA THR A 102 -6.77 -10.39 -14.61
C THR A 102 -6.38 -8.93 -14.81
N ARG A 103 -6.94 -8.02 -14.02
CA ARG A 103 -6.64 -6.59 -13.91
C ARG A 103 -7.43 -6.01 -12.74
N PHE A 104 -7.11 -4.79 -12.33
CA PHE A 104 -7.98 -4.01 -11.45
C PHE A 104 -9.38 -3.85 -12.07
N ARG A 105 -10.42 -3.91 -11.25
CA ARG A 105 -11.80 -3.61 -11.65
C ARG A 105 -12.32 -2.47 -10.80
N LEU A 106 -13.01 -1.53 -11.43
CA LEU A 106 -13.68 -0.47 -10.68
C LEU A 106 -14.95 -1.04 -10.00
N PRO A 107 -15.36 -0.47 -8.85
CA PRO A 107 -16.48 -0.96 -8.06
C PRO A 107 -17.85 -0.66 -8.70
N GLU A 108 -17.89 -0.22 -9.96
CA GLU A 108 -19.11 0.13 -10.70
C GLU A 108 -19.76 -1.06 -11.41
N THR A 109 -19.08 -2.21 -11.44
CA THR A 109 -19.67 -3.42 -12.02
C THR A 109 -20.59 -4.04 -10.98
N LYS A 110 -21.89 -4.07 -11.27
CA LYS A 110 -22.81 -4.96 -10.55
C LYS A 110 -22.62 -6.38 -11.10
N ASN A 111 -22.65 -7.41 -10.25
CA ASN A 111 -22.76 -8.79 -10.73
C ASN A 111 -24.12 -9.00 -11.39
N ASP A 112 -24.33 -10.17 -11.98
CA ASP A 112 -25.60 -10.57 -12.57
C ASP A 112 -26.77 -10.52 -11.55
N SER A 113 -26.46 -10.54 -10.25
CA SER A 113 -27.38 -10.37 -9.12
C SER A 113 -27.67 -8.90 -8.72
N GLY A 114 -27.09 -7.91 -9.40
CA GLY A 114 -27.34 -6.48 -9.13
C GLY A 114 -26.58 -5.89 -7.93
N GLU A 115 -25.71 -6.68 -7.29
CA GLU A 115 -24.84 -6.25 -6.19
C GLU A 115 -23.54 -5.68 -6.75
N TYR A 116 -23.03 -4.59 -6.16
CA TYR A 116 -21.70 -4.09 -6.52
C TYR A 116 -20.66 -5.18 -6.23
N VAL A 117 -19.99 -5.67 -7.28
CA VAL A 117 -19.01 -6.72 -7.09
C VAL A 117 -17.86 -6.11 -6.28
N ARG A 118 -17.62 -6.65 -5.09
CA ARG A 118 -16.35 -6.49 -4.37
C ARG A 118 -15.19 -7.22 -5.11
N ALA A 119 -15.20 -7.20 -6.44
CA ALA A 119 -14.18 -7.85 -7.25
C ALA A 119 -13.01 -6.91 -7.38
N GLY A 120 -11.95 -7.19 -6.62
CA GLY A 120 -10.61 -6.75 -6.93
C GLY A 120 -10.43 -5.23 -6.88
N THR A 121 -10.10 -4.74 -5.68
CA THR A 121 -9.13 -3.65 -5.46
C THR A 121 -9.57 -2.18 -5.58
N ALA A 122 -10.74 -1.87 -6.11
CA ALA A 122 -11.26 -0.50 -6.03
C ALA A 122 -12.25 -0.34 -4.86
N LEU A 123 -11.95 0.58 -3.95
CA LEU A 123 -12.80 0.88 -2.80
C LEU A 123 -13.63 2.14 -3.11
N ARG A 124 -14.90 2.20 -2.74
CA ARG A 124 -15.61 3.50 -2.71
C ARG A 124 -15.29 4.19 -1.39
N LEU A 125 -14.19 4.94 -1.37
CA LEU A 125 -13.77 5.71 -0.19
C LEU A 125 -14.05 7.20 -0.39
N GLN A 126 -13.27 8.01 0.31
CA GLN A 126 -13.36 9.46 0.37
C GLN A 126 -13.32 10.15 -1.01
N HIS A 127 -12.79 9.52 -2.05
CA HIS A 127 -12.64 10.10 -3.39
C HIS A 127 -13.32 9.28 -4.49
N GLY A 128 -14.44 8.63 -4.15
CA GLY A 128 -15.27 7.91 -5.10
C GLY A 128 -14.73 6.54 -5.49
N ALA A 129 -15.22 6.05 -6.63
CA ALA A 129 -14.99 4.70 -7.14
C ALA A 129 -13.68 4.63 -7.94
N ALA A 130 -12.56 4.37 -7.26
CA ALA A 130 -11.23 4.42 -7.84
C ALA A 130 -10.34 3.27 -7.38
N ILE A 131 -9.23 3.08 -8.10
CA ILE A 131 -8.11 2.25 -7.65
C ILE A 131 -7.27 3.11 -6.71
N TYR A 132 -7.22 2.76 -5.42
CA TYR A 132 -6.47 3.50 -4.39
C TYR A 132 -5.08 2.91 -4.24
N LEU A 133 -4.06 3.73 -4.45
CA LEU A 133 -2.66 3.35 -4.41
C LEU A 133 -1.93 4.24 -3.40
N THR A 134 -0.82 3.76 -2.88
CA THR A 134 -0.03 4.52 -1.89
C THR A 134 1.46 4.29 -2.08
N SER A 135 2.27 5.23 -1.62
CA SER A 135 3.73 5.06 -1.51
C SER A 135 4.13 4.33 -0.21
N ALA A 136 3.22 4.15 0.76
CA ALA A 136 3.53 3.58 2.06
C ALA A 136 3.01 2.14 2.21
N ALA A 137 3.92 1.16 2.36
CA ALA A 137 3.55 -0.25 2.45
C ALA A 137 2.70 -0.60 3.67
N SER A 138 2.96 0.04 4.81
CA SER A 138 2.16 -0.11 6.03
C SER A 138 0.71 0.37 5.85
N LYS A 139 0.48 1.35 4.96
CA LYS A 139 -0.87 1.81 4.61
C LYS A 139 -1.56 0.79 3.69
N ALA A 140 -0.86 0.30 2.68
CA ALA A 140 -1.36 -0.78 1.83
C ALA A 140 -1.73 -2.02 2.66
N ALA A 141 -0.87 -2.45 3.59
CA ALA A 141 -1.08 -3.63 4.42
C ALA A 141 -2.40 -3.62 5.21
N GLN A 142 -2.93 -2.47 5.60
CA GLN A 142 -4.21 -2.37 6.32
C GLN A 142 -5.37 -2.95 5.53
N PHE A 143 -5.39 -2.67 4.23
CA PHE A 143 -6.45 -3.12 3.32
C PHE A 143 -6.39 -4.62 3.02
N VAL A 144 -5.26 -5.27 3.34
CA VAL A 144 -5.13 -6.73 3.26
C VAL A 144 -5.88 -7.40 4.42
N PHE A 145 -5.79 -6.84 5.63
CA PHE A 145 -6.36 -7.45 6.84
C PHE A 145 -7.78 -6.99 7.17
N ALA A 146 -8.27 -5.92 6.54
CA ALA A 146 -9.62 -5.41 6.76
C ALA A 146 -10.74 -6.41 6.37
N SER A 147 -10.43 -7.40 5.53
CA SER A 147 -11.39 -8.43 5.09
C SER A 147 -11.18 -9.81 5.71
N SER A 148 -10.12 -10.03 6.49
CA SER A 148 -9.87 -11.33 7.13
C SER A 148 -10.49 -11.35 8.53
N GLU A 149 -11.56 -12.13 8.71
CA GLU A 149 -12.26 -12.33 10.00
C GLU A 149 -11.35 -12.93 11.10
N GLY A 150 -10.16 -13.40 10.75
CA GLY A 150 -9.05 -13.63 11.67
C GLY A 150 -7.82 -12.83 11.22
N ARG A 151 -7.20 -12.08 12.13
CA ARG A 151 -5.98 -11.29 11.88
C ARG A 151 -4.78 -12.21 11.59
N SER A 152 -4.74 -12.81 10.41
CA SER A 152 -3.52 -13.44 9.91
C SER A 152 -2.42 -12.38 9.90
N PRO A 153 -1.22 -12.64 10.44
CA PRO A 153 -0.11 -11.71 10.27
C PRO A 153 0.42 -11.72 8.84
N LEU A 154 0.05 -12.71 8.03
CA LEU A 154 0.53 -12.94 6.66
C LEU A 154 -0.39 -12.28 5.64
N GLY A 155 0.21 -11.64 4.64
CA GLY A 155 -0.53 -10.99 3.57
C GLY A 155 0.29 -10.83 2.29
N THR A 156 -0.36 -10.26 1.28
CA THR A 156 0.26 -9.93 -0.02
C THR A 156 -0.01 -8.48 -0.37
N ILE A 157 1.04 -7.69 -0.59
CA ILE A 157 0.97 -6.35 -1.18
C ILE A 157 1.23 -6.47 -2.68
N ILE A 158 0.48 -5.72 -3.48
CA ILE A 158 0.72 -5.59 -4.91
C ILE A 158 1.61 -4.37 -5.14
N VAL A 159 2.65 -4.52 -5.95
CA VAL A 159 3.42 -3.41 -6.52
C VAL A 159 2.96 -3.19 -7.95
N VAL A 160 2.59 -1.95 -8.26
CA VAL A 160 1.87 -1.57 -9.48
C VAL A 160 2.60 -0.44 -10.17
N ASP A 161 2.91 -0.61 -11.46
CA ASP A 161 3.29 0.52 -12.30
C ASP A 161 2.01 1.26 -12.72
N THR A 162 2.01 2.56 -12.53
CA THR A 162 0.82 3.40 -12.65
C THR A 162 1.10 4.64 -13.48
N GLU A 163 0.34 4.86 -14.55
CA GLU A 163 0.34 6.09 -15.34
C GLU A 163 -0.60 7.12 -14.70
N LEU A 164 -0.04 8.15 -14.06
CA LEU A 164 -0.86 9.16 -13.36
C LEU A 164 -1.39 10.27 -14.27
N GLY A 165 -0.72 10.55 -15.39
CA GLY A 165 -1.12 11.65 -16.28
C GLY A 165 -1.08 13.02 -15.57
N ASN A 166 -1.99 13.91 -15.97
CA ASN A 166 -2.24 15.15 -15.22
C ASN A 166 -2.90 14.80 -13.89
N THR A 167 -2.23 15.08 -12.79
CA THR A 167 -2.70 14.70 -11.45
C THR A 167 -3.34 15.89 -10.74
N ARG A 168 -4.56 15.72 -10.22
CA ARG A 168 -5.22 16.75 -9.41
C ARG A 168 -4.87 16.54 -7.94
N GLU A 169 -4.25 17.53 -7.31
CA GLU A 169 -4.09 17.50 -5.86
C GLU A 169 -5.44 17.80 -5.17
N MET A 170 -5.81 16.98 -4.18
CA MET A 170 -7.02 17.17 -3.38
C MET A 170 -6.75 16.91 -1.90
N LYS A 171 -7.27 17.79 -1.05
CA LYS A 171 -7.23 17.64 0.41
C LYS A 171 -8.56 17.16 0.98
N ASP A 172 -9.65 17.67 0.41
CA ASP A 172 -11.01 17.37 0.86
C ASP A 172 -11.60 16.15 0.15
N PRO A 173 -12.26 15.24 0.88
CA PRO A 173 -13.02 14.13 0.30
C PRO A 173 -14.06 14.58 -0.73
N ASP A 174 -14.11 13.89 -1.87
CA ASP A 174 -15.21 13.99 -2.84
C ASP A 174 -15.66 12.58 -3.28
N PRO A 175 -16.70 12.01 -2.62
CA PRO A 175 -17.15 10.65 -2.89
C PRO A 175 -17.90 10.50 -4.22
N LYS A 176 -18.10 11.59 -4.97
CA LYS A 176 -18.78 11.61 -6.27
C LYS A 176 -17.80 11.56 -7.44
N LEU A 177 -16.49 11.56 -7.18
CA LEU A 177 -15.50 11.46 -8.25
C LEU A 177 -15.58 10.13 -8.98
N ASP A 178 -15.55 10.22 -10.30
CA ASP A 178 -15.44 9.12 -11.25
C ASP A 178 -14.52 9.53 -12.41
N ASN A 179 -14.25 8.60 -13.33
CA ASN A 179 -13.39 8.85 -14.48
C ASN A 179 -13.88 10.02 -15.36
N ARG A 180 -15.20 10.14 -15.52
CA ARG A 180 -15.82 11.18 -16.34
C ARG A 180 -15.61 12.55 -15.71
N THR A 181 -15.85 12.68 -14.42
CA THR A 181 -15.76 13.93 -13.67
C THR A 181 -14.31 14.42 -13.61
N ILE A 182 -13.36 13.52 -13.37
CA ILE A 182 -11.92 13.85 -13.38
C ILE A 182 -11.45 14.27 -14.78
N SER A 183 -11.88 13.55 -15.82
CA SER A 183 -11.51 13.89 -17.20
C SER A 183 -12.12 15.22 -17.68
N LEU A 184 -13.35 15.53 -17.28
CA LEU A 184 -14.03 16.78 -17.62
C LEU A 184 -13.50 17.97 -16.82
N THR A 185 -13.13 17.76 -15.56
CA THR A 185 -12.63 18.83 -14.69
C THR A 185 -11.14 19.04 -14.94
N ALA A 186 -10.81 19.98 -15.82
CA ALA A 186 -9.44 20.41 -16.12
C ALA A 186 -8.51 19.33 -16.71
N LYS A 187 -9.07 18.32 -17.38
CA LYS A 187 -8.33 17.28 -18.13
C LYS A 187 -7.32 16.52 -17.26
N HIS A 188 -7.68 16.25 -16.01
CA HIS A 188 -6.90 15.40 -15.12
C HIS A 188 -7.13 13.91 -15.44
N ASN A 189 -6.23 13.05 -14.96
CA ASN A 189 -6.22 11.61 -15.17
C ASN A 189 -6.10 10.81 -13.87
N SER A 190 -5.74 11.47 -12.78
CA SER A 190 -5.63 10.88 -11.45
C SER A 190 -5.82 11.95 -10.38
N VAL A 191 -5.98 11.51 -9.14
CA VAL A 191 -6.00 12.36 -7.95
C VAL A 191 -4.84 12.00 -7.05
N PHE A 192 -4.23 13.01 -6.44
CA PHE A 192 -3.20 12.88 -5.42
C PHE A 192 -3.69 13.54 -4.13
N CYS A 193 -3.60 12.81 -3.03
CA CYS A 193 -3.94 13.28 -1.70
C CYS A 193 -2.69 13.19 -0.82
N PRO A 194 -2.00 14.31 -0.58
CA PRO A 194 -0.87 14.32 0.33
C PRO A 194 -1.36 14.08 1.75
N ARG A 195 -0.68 13.19 2.48
CA ARG A 195 -0.91 12.98 3.91
C ARG A 195 0.40 12.70 4.63
N ASP A 196 0.44 13.11 5.89
CA ASP A 196 1.62 12.91 6.75
C ASP A 196 1.94 11.41 6.94
N ASP A 197 0.91 10.56 6.96
CA ASP A 197 0.96 9.12 7.14
C ASP A 197 1.25 8.32 5.85
N GLY A 198 1.44 9.02 4.73
CA GLY A 198 1.69 8.43 3.43
C GLY A 198 0.66 8.86 2.38
N ASP A 199 1.19 9.29 1.25
CA ASP A 199 0.41 9.77 0.12
C ASP A 199 -0.56 8.72 -0.41
N SER A 200 -1.70 9.20 -0.92
CA SER A 200 -2.69 8.39 -1.61
C SER A 200 -2.87 8.88 -3.04
N TYR A 201 -2.94 7.94 -3.97
CA TYR A 201 -3.14 8.19 -5.39
C TYR A 201 -4.39 7.43 -5.83
N MET A 202 -5.23 8.07 -6.64
CA MET A 202 -6.47 7.48 -7.11
C MET A 202 -6.50 7.51 -8.63
N VAL A 203 -6.80 6.36 -9.21
CA VAL A 203 -6.84 6.18 -10.65
C VAL A 203 -8.20 5.60 -11.03
N TYR A 204 -8.81 6.17 -12.08
CA TYR A 204 -10.19 5.88 -12.47
C TYR A 204 -10.29 5.16 -13.83
N ASP A 205 -9.16 4.78 -14.44
CA ASP A 205 -9.10 3.88 -15.59
C ASP A 205 -8.14 2.73 -15.25
N PRO A 206 -8.61 1.47 -15.16
CA PRO A 206 -7.75 0.32 -14.92
C PRO A 206 -6.60 0.17 -15.93
N ALA A 207 -6.76 0.67 -17.16
CA ALA A 207 -5.69 0.65 -18.17
C ALA A 207 -4.48 1.52 -17.81
N GLN A 208 -4.60 2.41 -16.81
CA GLN A 208 -3.48 3.17 -16.26
C GLN A 208 -2.65 2.37 -15.26
N THR A 209 -2.96 1.10 -15.00
CA THR A 209 -2.26 0.27 -14.01
C THR A 209 -1.80 -1.05 -14.60
N ALA A 210 -0.62 -1.51 -14.19
CA ALA A 210 -0.17 -2.88 -14.41
C ALA A 210 0.49 -3.44 -13.15
N VAL A 211 0.03 -4.60 -12.70
CA VAL A 211 0.66 -5.34 -11.61
C VAL A 211 2.02 -5.84 -12.07
N ARG A 212 3.06 -5.51 -11.31
CA ARG A 212 4.43 -5.93 -11.58
C ARG A 212 4.95 -6.97 -10.60
N TYR A 213 4.57 -6.85 -9.33
CA TYR A 213 5.03 -7.76 -8.30
C TYR A 213 3.96 -8.06 -7.26
N LEU A 214 4.01 -9.26 -6.73
CA LEU A 214 3.33 -9.67 -5.51
C LEU A 214 4.40 -9.80 -4.41
N VAL A 215 4.23 -9.04 -3.34
CA VAL A 215 5.14 -9.04 -2.19
C VAL A 215 4.44 -9.76 -1.05
N PHE A 216 4.91 -10.96 -0.75
CA PHE A 216 4.45 -11.73 0.40
C PHE A 216 5.13 -11.19 1.65
N PHE A 217 4.35 -10.93 2.69
CA PHE A 217 4.86 -10.31 3.90
C PHE A 217 4.21 -10.88 5.15
N ARG A 218 4.87 -10.63 6.28
CA ARG A 218 4.27 -10.72 7.61
C ARG A 218 4.34 -9.39 8.33
N THR A 219 3.31 -9.07 9.10
CA THR A 219 3.32 -7.91 10.00
C THR A 219 3.88 -8.27 11.37
N THR A 220 4.63 -7.34 11.95
CA THR A 220 4.95 -7.34 13.37
C THR A 220 4.40 -6.05 13.97
N ARG A 221 3.54 -6.16 14.99
CA ARG A 221 3.13 -4.97 15.75
C ARG A 221 4.34 -4.49 16.55
N LEU A 222 4.73 -3.25 16.31
CA LEU A 222 5.59 -2.52 17.21
C LEU A 222 4.76 -2.27 18.46
N ALA A 223 5.21 -2.85 19.58
CA ALA A 223 4.59 -2.57 20.86
C ALA A 223 4.70 -1.05 21.09
N SER A 224 3.57 -0.40 21.40
CA SER A 224 3.65 0.99 21.80
C SER A 224 4.45 1.05 23.11
N VAL A 225 5.20 2.13 23.33
CA VAL A 225 5.92 2.34 24.60
C VAL A 225 4.96 2.13 25.78
N GLU A 226 3.71 2.57 25.65
CA GLU A 226 2.65 2.32 26.63
C GLU A 226 2.24 0.85 26.78
N SER A 227 2.18 0.05 25.70
CA SER A 227 1.84 -1.38 25.82
C SER A 227 2.97 -2.18 26.46
N VAL A 228 4.23 -1.84 26.15
CA VAL A 228 5.41 -2.42 26.83
C VAL A 228 5.37 -2.07 28.32
N LEU A 229 5.19 -0.79 28.65
CA LEU A 229 5.12 -0.33 30.03
C LEU A 229 3.92 -0.89 30.80
N ARG A 230 2.77 -1.10 30.12
CA ARG A 230 1.58 -1.73 30.71
C ARG A 230 1.81 -3.24 30.95
N SER A 231 2.45 -3.94 30.02
CA SER A 231 2.82 -5.35 30.19
C SER A 231 3.83 -5.55 31.33
N VAL A 232 4.80 -4.64 31.49
CA VAL A 232 5.72 -4.62 32.65
C VAL A 232 4.98 -4.34 33.96
N ARG A 233 3.89 -3.56 33.94
CA ARG A 233 3.03 -3.33 35.12
C ARG A 233 2.14 -4.51 35.48
N THR A 234 1.61 -5.25 34.51
CA THR A 234 0.62 -6.31 34.74
C THR A 234 1.22 -7.70 34.87
N ASN A 235 2.29 -8.01 34.14
CA ASN A 235 2.86 -9.35 34.08
C ASN A 235 4.20 -9.36 34.82
N GLY A 236 4.14 -9.38 36.16
CA GLY A 236 5.31 -9.50 37.03
C GLY A 236 6.46 -10.26 36.36
N CYS A 237 7.60 -9.59 36.33
CA CYS A 237 8.81 -9.91 35.58
C CYS A 237 9.30 -11.36 35.84
N GLU A 238 8.79 -12.35 35.09
CA GLU A 238 9.27 -13.73 35.24
C GLU A 238 10.21 -14.17 34.11
N ARG A 239 10.29 -13.45 32.98
CA ARG A 239 11.19 -13.82 31.87
C ARG A 239 11.77 -12.65 31.07
N ALA A 240 12.14 -11.55 31.72
CA ALA A 240 13.09 -10.61 31.11
C ALA A 240 14.52 -11.01 31.54
N PRO A 241 15.53 -10.92 30.66
CA PRO A 241 16.92 -11.09 31.07
C PRO A 241 17.21 -10.13 32.23
N ALA A 242 17.90 -10.66 33.24
CA ALA A 242 18.10 -10.05 34.55
C ALA A 242 18.39 -8.54 34.49
N GLN A 243 17.74 -7.79 35.40
CA GLN A 243 17.92 -6.35 35.69
C GLN A 243 16.98 -5.34 35.01
N VAL A 244 15.66 -5.57 35.02
CA VAL A 244 14.70 -4.44 34.95
C VAL A 244 13.88 -4.41 36.23
N GLN A 245 14.31 -3.56 37.19
CA GLN A 245 13.52 -3.28 38.40
C GLN A 245 12.25 -2.51 38.02
N ARG A 246 11.13 -2.87 38.64
CA ARG A 246 9.85 -2.20 38.46
C ARG A 246 9.93 -0.78 39.06
N PRO A 247 9.62 0.29 38.30
CA PRO A 247 9.64 1.65 38.85
C PRO A 247 8.54 1.79 39.91
N ALA A 248 8.92 2.29 41.09
CA ALA A 248 8.09 2.40 42.28
C ALA A 248 7.20 3.66 42.28
N ASN A 249 7.57 4.67 41.49
CA ASN A 249 6.85 5.96 41.44
C ASN A 249 6.85 6.57 40.02
N ALA A 250 6.13 7.68 39.85
CA ALA A 250 5.94 8.35 38.56
C ALA A 250 7.23 8.97 38.00
N GLU A 251 8.15 9.35 38.87
CA GLU A 251 9.44 9.94 38.49
C GLU A 251 10.38 8.86 37.96
N GLU A 252 10.49 7.71 38.64
CA GLU A 252 11.22 6.53 38.18
C GLU A 252 10.65 5.96 36.88
N PHE A 253 9.33 6.02 36.71
CA PHE A 253 8.68 5.64 35.45
C PHE A 253 9.06 6.59 34.30
N SER A 254 9.12 7.90 34.58
CA SER A 254 9.51 8.91 33.60
C SER A 254 10.99 8.80 33.23
N ALA A 255 11.85 8.51 34.21
CA ALA A 255 13.27 8.23 33.99
C ALA A 255 13.49 6.92 33.20
N ALA A 256 12.77 5.84 33.53
CA ALA A 256 12.83 4.59 32.79
C ALA A 256 12.33 4.75 31.35
N LYS A 257 11.26 5.55 31.14
CA LYS A 257 10.77 5.92 29.80
C LYS A 257 11.82 6.71 29.02
N ALA A 258 12.45 7.71 29.62
CA ALA A 258 13.52 8.48 28.99
C ALA A 258 14.74 7.60 28.64
N HIS A 259 15.11 6.67 29.53
CA HIS A 259 16.19 5.72 29.33
C HIS A 259 15.92 4.72 28.19
N LEU A 260 14.71 4.15 28.12
CA LEU A 260 14.29 3.26 27.03
C LEU A 260 14.21 3.99 25.68
N LEU A 261 13.85 5.28 25.69
CA LEU A 261 13.85 6.13 24.50
C LEU A 261 15.29 6.46 24.06
N GLN A 262 16.23 6.69 24.99
CA GLN A 262 17.65 6.88 24.69
C GLN A 262 18.35 5.60 24.20
N ARG A 263 17.91 4.43 24.66
CA ARG A 263 18.46 3.12 24.27
C ARG A 263 17.57 2.36 23.28
N ARG A 264 16.68 3.06 22.58
CA ARG A 264 15.74 2.48 21.62
C ARG A 264 16.49 1.63 20.57
N ASP A 265 17.64 2.10 20.12
CA ASP A 265 18.48 1.42 19.13
C ASP A 265 19.32 0.28 19.72
N GLN A 266 19.14 -0.09 21.00
CA GLN A 266 19.77 -1.27 21.62
C GLN A 266 18.74 -2.35 21.97
N TYR A 267 17.53 -1.94 22.41
CA TYR A 267 16.47 -2.88 22.78
C TYR A 267 15.55 -3.29 21.62
N PHE A 268 15.53 -2.52 20.52
CA PHE A 268 14.77 -2.84 19.30
C PHE A 268 15.66 -3.42 18.18
N VAL A 269 16.87 -3.89 18.52
CA VAL A 269 17.80 -4.48 17.57
C VAL A 269 17.50 -5.97 17.37
N ALA A 270 16.70 -6.22 16.33
CA ALA A 270 17.21 -7.06 15.27
C ALA A 270 17.16 -6.24 13.97
N LEU A 271 18.12 -5.33 13.79
CA LEU A 271 18.41 -4.67 12.51
C LEU A 271 19.89 -4.24 12.43
N PRO A 272 20.53 -4.28 11.25
CA PRO A 272 21.88 -3.78 11.01
C PRO A 272 21.97 -2.25 11.18
N ALA A 273 23.10 -1.79 11.71
CA ALA A 273 23.34 -0.45 12.24
C ALA A 273 23.26 0.75 11.25
N ALA A 274 22.83 0.56 10.00
CA ALA A 274 22.92 1.59 8.97
C ALA A 274 21.68 2.51 8.84
N GLU A 275 20.56 2.22 9.52
CA GLU A 275 19.28 2.89 9.24
C GLU A 275 18.72 3.76 10.39
N CYS A 276 19.47 4.00 11.47
CA CYS A 276 18.95 4.71 12.65
C CYS A 276 18.93 6.25 12.56
N TYR A 277 19.46 6.87 11.51
CA TYR A 277 19.78 8.31 11.55
C TYR A 277 18.67 9.30 11.14
N GLU A 278 17.54 8.89 10.53
CA GLU A 278 16.56 9.86 9.99
C GLU A 278 15.26 10.08 10.82
N HIS A 279 15.09 9.43 11.98
CA HIS A 279 13.79 9.44 12.69
C HIS A 279 13.71 10.23 14.01
N LEU A 280 14.60 11.20 14.23
CA LEU A 280 14.59 12.01 15.47
C LEU A 280 13.83 13.34 15.38
N SER A 281 13.32 13.75 14.21
CA SER A 281 12.66 15.07 14.07
C SER A 281 11.14 15.08 14.36
N THR A 282 10.47 13.93 14.39
CA THR A 282 8.99 13.88 14.48
C THR A 282 8.43 13.70 15.91
N ILE A 283 9.27 13.41 16.90
CA ILE A 283 8.83 13.17 18.29
C ILE A 283 8.75 14.47 19.12
N SER A 284 9.32 15.57 18.63
CA SER A 284 9.42 16.84 19.37
C SER A 284 8.12 17.68 19.41
N VAL A 285 7.07 17.30 18.67
CA VAL A 285 5.87 18.16 18.52
C VAL A 285 4.76 17.85 19.53
N PHE A 286 4.75 16.69 20.18
CA PHE A 286 3.64 16.31 21.06
C PHE A 286 3.76 16.73 22.53
N CYS A 287 4.87 17.37 22.94
CA CYS A 287 5.08 17.78 24.34
C CYS A 287 4.73 19.24 24.65
N ARG A 288 4.14 20.02 23.72
CA ARG A 288 3.85 21.45 23.97
C ARG A 288 2.41 21.79 24.34
N ASN A 289 1.44 20.88 24.21
CA ASN A 289 0.02 21.19 24.43
C ASN A 289 -0.69 20.26 25.43
N TRP A 290 -0.08 19.98 26.59
CA TRP A 290 -0.83 19.41 27.71
C TRP A 290 -1.24 20.54 28.68
N PRO A 291 -2.54 20.79 28.92
CA PRO A 291 -2.97 21.84 29.81
C PRO A 291 -2.65 21.48 31.26
N SER A 292 -2.02 22.45 31.93
CA SER A 292 -1.74 22.53 33.36
C SER A 292 -3.01 22.90 34.16
N HIS A 293 -3.10 22.37 35.40
CA HIS A 293 -4.12 22.62 36.45
C HIS A 293 -5.49 21.97 36.19
N SER A 294 -6.28 21.43 37.13
CA SER A 294 -6.38 21.39 38.60
C SER A 294 -7.58 20.42 38.86
N ALA A 295 -7.76 19.64 39.93
CA ALA A 295 -7.67 19.88 41.35
C ALA A 295 -7.83 18.54 42.10
N VAL A 296 -7.05 18.34 43.17
CA VAL A 296 -7.46 17.50 44.31
C VAL A 296 -7.31 18.40 45.53
N ARG A 297 -8.43 18.77 46.14
CA ARG A 297 -8.48 19.30 47.51
C ARG A 297 -9.05 18.18 48.39
N ASN A 298 -8.29 17.88 49.45
CA ASN A 298 -8.58 17.11 50.67
C ASN A 298 -9.54 15.93 50.55
#